data_AF-A0A250L0M3-F1
#
_entry.id   AF-A0A250L0M3-F1
#
_cell.length_a   1.000
_cell.length_b   1.000
_cell.length_c   1.000
_cell.angle_alpha   90.00
_cell.angle_beta   90.00
_cell.angle_gamma   90.00
#
_symmetry.space_group_name_H-M   'P 1'
#
loop_
_entity.id
_entity.type
_entity.pdbx_description
1 polymer ?
#
loop_
_entity_poly.entity_id
_entity_poly.type
_entity_poly.pdbx_seq_one_letter_code
_entity_poly.pdbx_strand_id
1 'polypeptide(L)'
;MKQSELSEFFQSLAGDEFRLALIVAAAVVVLSIIVIVYLLLRKSEKRGSVAEDGAADVPEVPANAKSSEPSPKASANTMRMAVPKASVAIPPRLAIPEDSVLRRHYMSHVRYMIETITFPCPTDCMLRRHYEHLISSRLEDCLSDEAQMNRLISSYEEHRRNGGS
;
A
#
# COMPACT_ATOMS: atom_id res chain seq x y z
N MET A 1 52.27 -20.73 -20.09
CA MET A 1 51.90 -19.37 -19.63
C MET A 1 52.08 -19.34 -18.13
N LYS A 2 52.96 -18.46 -17.64
CA LYS A 2 53.49 -18.50 -16.27
C LYS A 2 52.45 -17.90 -15.30
N GLN A 3 52.16 -18.56 -14.19
CA GLN A 3 51.26 -18.04 -13.15
C GLN A 3 51.71 -16.67 -12.60
N SER A 4 53.01 -16.37 -12.66
CA SER A 4 53.57 -15.09 -12.22
C SER A 4 53.10 -13.89 -13.04
N GLU A 5 52.73 -14.08 -14.32
CA GLU A 5 52.24 -12.96 -15.13
C GLU A 5 50.80 -12.59 -14.78
N LEU A 6 49.96 -13.56 -14.43
CA LEU A 6 48.60 -13.28 -13.98
C LEU A 6 48.60 -12.48 -12.67
N SER A 7 49.48 -12.79 -11.72
CA SER A 7 49.57 -12.04 -10.46
C SER A 7 50.02 -10.59 -10.66
N GLU A 8 50.93 -10.33 -11.60
CA GLU A 8 51.36 -8.97 -11.91
C GLU A 8 50.26 -8.18 -12.63
N PHE A 9 49.44 -8.82 -13.47
CA PHE A 9 48.24 -8.20 -14.02
C PHE A 9 47.22 -7.84 -12.93
N PHE A 10 46.98 -8.70 -11.94
CA PHE A 10 46.07 -8.38 -10.83
C PHE A 10 46.61 -7.28 -9.91
N GLN A 11 47.93 -7.21 -9.69
CA GLN A 11 48.55 -6.10 -8.95
C GLN A 11 48.53 -4.78 -9.74
N SER A 12 48.70 -4.83 -11.06
CA SER A 12 48.61 -3.65 -11.94
C SER A 12 47.18 -3.12 -12.06
N LEU A 13 46.17 -4.00 -12.00
CA LEU A 13 44.76 -3.63 -12.00
C LEU A 13 44.27 -2.99 -10.68
N ALA A 14 45.12 -2.97 -9.65
CA ALA A 14 44.81 -2.45 -8.32
C ALA A 14 45.28 -0.99 -8.12
N GLY A 15 45.37 -0.19 -9.18
CA GLY A 15 45.53 1.26 -9.08
C GLY A 15 44.36 1.91 -8.35
N ASP A 16 44.61 2.98 -7.61
CA ASP A 16 43.61 3.61 -6.71
C ASP A 16 42.29 3.99 -7.42
N GLU A 17 42.35 4.36 -8.69
CA GLU A 17 41.17 4.65 -9.53
C GLU A 17 40.29 3.41 -9.76
N PHE A 18 40.91 2.25 -10.00
CA PHE A 18 40.19 0.98 -10.19
C PHE A 18 39.65 0.44 -8.88
N ARG A 19 40.30 0.73 -7.74
CA ARG A 19 39.79 0.35 -6.41
C ARG A 19 38.45 1.02 -6.13
N LEU A 20 38.33 2.32 -6.38
CA LEU A 20 37.06 3.04 -6.24
C LEU A 20 36.00 2.49 -7.21
N ALA A 21 36.37 2.28 -8.48
CA ALA A 21 35.47 1.70 -9.47
C ALA A 21 34.98 0.29 -9.10
N LEU A 22 35.86 -0.54 -8.53
CA LEU A 22 35.54 -1.90 -8.08
C LEU A 22 34.65 -1.88 -6.83
N ILE A 23 34.90 -0.98 -5.88
CA ILE A 23 34.03 -0.78 -4.70
C ILE A 23 32.64 -0.32 -5.14
N VAL A 24 32.54 0.63 -6.06
CA VAL A 24 31.26 1.10 -6.59
C VAL A 24 30.55 -0.02 -7.35
N ALA A 25 31.24 -0.76 -8.21
CA ALA A 25 30.68 -1.91 -8.91
C ALA A 25 30.17 -2.99 -7.93
N ALA A 26 30.95 -3.32 -6.91
CA ALA A 26 30.55 -4.26 -5.87
C ALA A 26 29.33 -3.74 -5.09
N ALA A 27 29.28 -2.45 -4.74
CA ALA A 27 28.14 -1.84 -4.07
C ALA A 27 26.87 -1.90 -4.92
N VAL A 28 26.96 -1.64 -6.23
CA VAL A 28 25.84 -1.76 -7.17
C VAL A 28 25.36 -3.20 -7.27
N VAL A 29 26.27 -4.18 -7.34
CA VAL A 29 25.92 -5.61 -7.35
C VAL A 29 25.23 -6.02 -6.05
N VAL A 30 25.74 -5.58 -4.90
CA VAL A 30 25.14 -5.87 -3.59
C VAL A 30 23.74 -5.24 -3.47
N LEU A 31 23.58 -3.97 -3.87
CA LEU A 31 22.28 -3.30 -3.90
C LEU A 31 21.29 -4.02 -4.83
N SER A 32 21.75 -4.45 -6.01
CA SER A 32 20.94 -5.24 -6.95
C SER A 32 20.47 -6.54 -6.30
N ILE A 33 21.36 -7.29 -5.63
CA ILE A 33 21.00 -8.53 -4.92
C ILE A 33 20.00 -8.24 -3.81
N ILE A 34 20.20 -7.18 -3.02
CA ILE A 34 19.26 -6.78 -1.95
C ILE A 34 17.88 -6.47 -2.54
N VAL A 35 17.80 -5.72 -3.64
CA VAL A 35 16.55 -5.41 -4.33
C VAL A 35 15.89 -6.68 -4.86
N ILE A 36 16.64 -7.59 -5.49
CA ILE A 36 16.12 -8.86 -6.00
C ILE A 36 15.55 -9.70 -4.85
N VAL A 37 16.29 -9.85 -3.74
CA VAL A 37 15.83 -10.59 -2.56
C VAL A 37 14.59 -9.93 -1.96
N TYR A 38 14.58 -8.60 -1.83
CA TYR A 38 13.41 -7.86 -1.37
C TYR A 38 12.18 -8.10 -2.26
N LEU A 39 12.36 -8.08 -3.59
CA LEU A 39 11.28 -8.36 -4.54
C LEU A 39 10.80 -9.81 -4.47
N LEU A 40 11.70 -10.77 -4.26
CA LEU A 40 11.35 -12.18 -4.11
C LEU A 40 10.60 -12.45 -2.79
N LEU A 41 11.05 -11.84 -1.69
CA LEU A 41 10.37 -11.90 -0.40
C LEU A 41 9.01 -11.20 -0.46
N ARG A 42 8.89 -10.07 -1.16
CA ARG A 42 7.62 -9.36 -1.35
C ARG A 42 6.64 -10.13 -2.24
N LYS A 43 7.13 -10.89 -3.22
CA LYS A 43 6.29 -11.60 -4.21
C LYS A 43 5.63 -12.88 -3.65
N SER A 44 6.12 -13.44 -2.55
CA SER A 44 5.52 -14.64 -1.95
C SER A 44 4.15 -14.37 -1.29
N GLU A 45 3.83 -13.11 -0.99
CA GLU A 45 2.56 -12.72 -0.35
C GLU A 45 1.34 -12.73 -1.30
N LYS A 46 1.53 -13.01 -2.61
CA LYS A 46 0.46 -13.01 -3.64
C LYS A 46 0.26 -14.33 -4.37
N ARG A 47 0.78 -15.46 -3.88
CA ARG A 47 0.64 -16.78 -4.52
C ARG A 47 -0.06 -17.81 -3.61
N GLY A 48 -1.14 -17.40 -2.95
CA GLY A 48 -2.09 -18.30 -2.30
C GLY A 48 -3.51 -17.83 -2.59
N SER A 49 -4.36 -18.74 -3.10
CA SER A 49 -5.64 -18.51 -3.81
C SER A 49 -5.40 -17.95 -5.22
N VAL A 50 -5.73 -18.65 -6.31
CA VAL A 50 -7.00 -19.28 -6.62
C VAL A 50 -6.76 -20.55 -7.44
N ALA A 51 -7.30 -21.67 -6.97
CA ALA A 51 -7.65 -22.85 -7.75
C ALA A 51 -9.06 -23.27 -7.31
N GLU A 52 -9.78 -23.89 -8.25
CA GLU A 52 -11.18 -24.35 -8.23
C GLU A 52 -12.22 -23.27 -8.56
N ASP A 53 -12.73 -23.15 -9.79
CA ASP A 53 -13.48 -24.08 -10.67
C ASP A 53 -14.99 -24.05 -10.39
N GLY A 54 -15.80 -24.04 -11.45
CA GLY A 54 -17.27 -24.04 -11.34
C GLY A 54 -18.01 -23.18 -12.35
N ALA A 55 -18.11 -23.69 -13.57
CA ALA A 55 -19.08 -23.31 -14.59
C ALA A 55 -20.53 -23.68 -14.20
N ALA A 56 -21.47 -23.25 -15.05
CA ALA A 56 -22.94 -23.45 -15.02
C ALA A 56 -23.68 -22.44 -14.12
N ASP A 57 -24.76 -21.78 -14.50
CA ASP A 57 -25.58 -21.78 -15.71
C ASP A 57 -26.51 -20.57 -15.56
N VAL A 58 -26.86 -19.92 -16.66
CA VAL A 58 -27.84 -18.83 -16.72
C VAL A 58 -29.21 -19.48 -16.85
N PRO A 59 -30.23 -19.06 -16.08
CA PRO A 59 -31.41 -18.57 -16.79
C PRO A 59 -32.04 -17.31 -16.18
N GLU A 60 -32.21 -16.34 -17.08
CA GLU A 60 -33.38 -15.49 -17.31
C GLU A 60 -34.42 -15.18 -16.21
N VAL A 61 -34.71 -13.89 -16.17
CA VAL A 61 -35.75 -13.12 -15.46
C VAL A 61 -37.17 -13.60 -15.85
N PRO A 62 -38.23 -13.29 -15.07
CA PRO A 62 -38.90 -12.02 -15.34
C PRO A 62 -39.41 -11.25 -14.10
N ALA A 63 -39.46 -9.94 -14.33
CA ALA A 63 -40.13 -8.88 -13.62
C ALA A 63 -41.37 -9.28 -12.78
N ASN A 64 -41.45 -8.74 -11.56
CA ASN A 64 -42.68 -8.11 -11.11
C ASN A 64 -42.42 -7.02 -10.07
N ALA A 65 -42.91 -5.83 -10.36
CA ALA A 65 -42.91 -4.67 -9.49
C ALA A 65 -44.10 -4.73 -8.53
N LYS A 66 -43.87 -4.58 -7.21
CA LYS A 66 -44.76 -3.78 -6.36
C LYS A 66 -44.19 -3.48 -4.97
N SER A 67 -43.97 -2.20 -4.76
CA SER A 67 -44.29 -1.41 -3.55
C SER A 67 -44.88 -2.18 -2.35
N SER A 68 -44.19 -2.11 -1.21
CA SER A 68 -44.78 -1.74 0.10
C SER A 68 -43.70 -1.64 1.17
N GLU A 69 -43.38 -0.42 1.59
CA GLU A 69 -42.85 -0.11 2.93
C GLU A 69 -44.06 -0.10 3.90
N PRO A 70 -43.96 -0.73 5.09
CA PRO A 70 -43.93 0.10 6.29
C PRO A 70 -43.02 -0.46 7.41
N SER A 71 -42.20 0.45 7.95
CA SER A 71 -41.68 0.62 9.33
C SER A 71 -42.44 -0.11 10.48
N PRO A 72 -41.96 -0.10 11.74
CA PRO A 72 -40.69 -0.54 12.34
C PRO A 72 -40.95 -1.55 13.51
N LYS A 73 -39.98 -2.36 13.92
CA LYS A 73 -39.93 -2.89 15.31
C LYS A 73 -38.57 -3.50 15.67
N ALA A 74 -38.02 -2.97 16.74
CA ALA A 74 -36.82 -3.46 17.42
C ALA A 74 -36.98 -4.90 17.92
N SER A 75 -35.90 -5.68 17.83
CA SER A 75 -35.63 -6.73 18.81
C SER A 75 -34.13 -6.89 18.98
N ALA A 76 -33.66 -6.48 20.15
CA ALA A 76 -32.35 -6.79 20.68
C ALA A 76 -32.14 -8.31 20.70
N ASN A 77 -30.93 -8.77 20.41
CA ASN A 77 -30.42 -10.02 20.95
C ASN A 77 -28.97 -9.83 21.39
N THR A 78 -28.85 -9.85 22.71
CA THR A 78 -27.67 -9.80 23.56
C THR A 78 -26.69 -10.95 23.28
N MET A 79 -25.45 -10.57 22.99
CA MET A 79 -24.17 -11.11 23.49
C MET A 79 -23.90 -12.62 23.41
N ARG A 80 -22.82 -13.00 22.72
CA ARG A 80 -22.05 -14.20 23.05
C ARG A 80 -20.55 -13.93 22.91
N MET A 81 -19.85 -13.92 24.05
CA MET A 81 -18.39 -13.90 24.12
C MET A 81 -17.82 -15.22 23.58
N ALA A 82 -16.72 -15.11 22.83
CA ALA A 82 -15.68 -16.13 22.78
C ALA A 82 -14.34 -15.47 22.39
N VAL A 83 -13.49 -15.25 23.39
CA VAL A 83 -12.03 -15.18 23.26
C VAL A 83 -11.56 -16.61 23.59
N PRO A 84 -10.65 -17.26 22.84
CA PRO A 84 -9.25 -16.84 22.79
C PRO A 84 -8.51 -17.11 21.46
N LYS A 85 -7.38 -16.42 21.25
CA LYS A 85 -6.01 -17.00 21.28
C LYS A 85 -5.04 -16.08 20.54
N ALA A 86 -3.88 -15.91 21.15
CA ALA A 86 -2.77 -15.07 20.72
C ALA A 86 -2.43 -15.20 19.22
N SER A 87 -2.42 -14.08 18.51
CA SER A 87 -1.77 -13.93 17.22
C SER A 87 -0.57 -13.00 17.41
N VAL A 88 0.61 -13.63 17.37
CA VAL A 88 1.86 -13.18 16.73
C VAL A 88 1.95 -11.68 16.46
N ALA A 89 2.99 -11.05 17.01
CA ALA A 89 3.40 -9.69 16.70
C ALA A 89 3.64 -9.54 15.19
N ILE A 90 2.60 -9.11 14.48
CA ILE A 90 2.67 -8.50 13.15
C ILE A 90 3.31 -7.12 13.39
N PRO A 91 4.36 -6.72 12.65
CA PRO A 91 4.84 -5.34 12.71
C PRO A 91 3.64 -4.42 12.45
N PRO A 92 3.58 -3.19 12.98
CA PRO A 92 2.39 -2.33 12.90
C PRO A 92 2.10 -1.97 11.44
N ARG A 93 1.46 -2.89 10.71
CA ARG A 93 0.76 -2.64 9.47
C ARG A 93 -0.44 -1.85 9.94
N LEU A 94 -0.53 -0.59 9.53
CA LEU A 94 -1.72 0.24 9.67
C LEU A 94 -2.94 -0.66 9.55
N ALA A 95 -3.78 -0.69 10.59
CA ALA A 95 -4.88 -1.64 10.72
C ALA A 95 -5.97 -1.33 9.67
N ILE A 96 -5.67 -1.63 8.41
CA ILE A 96 -6.61 -1.53 7.32
C ILE A 96 -7.69 -2.58 7.61
N PRO A 97 -8.97 -2.17 7.68
CA PRO A 97 -10.04 -3.09 7.98
C PRO A 97 -10.08 -4.27 7.00
N GLU A 98 -10.33 -5.48 7.50
CA GLU A 98 -10.43 -6.70 6.69
C GLU A 98 -11.66 -6.70 5.78
N ASP A 99 -12.74 -6.03 6.22
CA ASP A 99 -13.98 -5.89 5.45
C ASP A 99 -13.79 -4.97 4.23
N SER A 100 -14.21 -5.45 3.06
CA SER A 100 -14.15 -4.73 1.79
C SER A 100 -14.91 -3.39 1.76
N VAL A 101 -16.01 -3.27 2.48
CA VAL A 101 -16.82 -2.05 2.59
C VAL A 101 -16.10 -1.08 3.51
N LEU A 102 -15.68 -1.55 4.69
CA LEU A 102 -15.01 -0.72 5.68
C LEU A 102 -13.65 -0.22 5.17
N ARG A 103 -12.91 -1.05 4.42
CA ARG A 103 -11.68 -0.68 3.73
C ARG A 103 -11.90 0.44 2.71
N ARG A 104 -12.96 0.36 1.91
CA ARG A 104 -13.30 1.42 0.94
C ARG A 104 -13.61 2.73 1.63
N HIS A 105 -14.39 2.68 2.71
CA HIS A 105 -14.67 3.87 3.53
C HIS A 105 -13.40 4.46 4.14
N TYR A 106 -12.56 3.61 4.70
CA TYR A 106 -11.28 4.02 5.28
C TYR A 106 -10.39 4.72 4.25
N MET A 107 -10.16 4.11 3.08
CA MET A 107 -9.35 4.71 2.02
C MET A 107 -9.95 6.03 1.50
N SER A 108 -11.28 6.09 1.38
CA SER A 108 -11.98 7.32 0.97
C SER A 108 -11.83 8.43 2.00
N HIS A 109 -11.87 8.08 3.29
CA HIS A 109 -11.67 9.04 4.38
C HIS A 109 -10.25 9.60 4.39
N VAL A 110 -9.23 8.73 4.27
CA VAL A 110 -7.82 9.18 4.17
C VAL A 110 -7.64 10.08 2.95
N ARG A 111 -8.20 9.69 1.80
CA ARG A 111 -8.18 10.52 0.59
C ARG A 111 -8.75 11.90 0.84
N TYR A 112 -9.93 11.97 1.45
CA TYR A 112 -10.58 13.24 1.78
C TYR A 112 -9.70 14.11 2.69
N MET A 113 -9.12 13.54 3.75
CA MET A 113 -8.20 14.27 4.61
C MET A 113 -7.03 14.87 3.82
N ILE A 114 -6.43 14.08 2.93
CA ILE A 114 -5.34 14.57 2.06
C ILE A 114 -5.83 15.72 1.19
N GLU A 115 -6.98 15.58 0.53
CA GLU A 115 -7.54 16.63 -0.33
C GLU A 115 -7.83 17.93 0.44
N THR A 116 -8.29 17.84 1.69
CA THR A 116 -8.56 19.04 2.52
C THR A 116 -7.31 19.80 2.94
N ILE A 117 -6.21 19.11 3.26
CA ILE A 117 -4.95 19.76 3.65
C ILE A 117 -4.12 20.19 2.43
N THR A 118 -4.43 19.64 1.25
CA THR A 118 -3.77 19.95 -0.01
C THR A 118 -4.49 21.12 -0.69
N PHE A 119 -3.86 21.67 -1.72
CA PHE A 119 -4.43 22.72 -2.56
C PHE A 119 -5.78 22.28 -3.17
N PRO A 120 -6.67 23.24 -3.49
CA PRO A 120 -7.93 22.95 -4.14
C PRO A 120 -7.71 22.27 -5.50
N CYS A 121 -8.69 21.45 -5.89
CA CYS A 121 -8.65 20.72 -7.16
C CYS A 121 -8.55 21.70 -8.35
N PRO A 122 -7.59 21.50 -9.27
CA PRO A 122 -7.42 22.37 -10.41
C PRO A 122 -8.53 22.20 -11.45
N THR A 123 -8.86 23.28 -12.16
CA THR A 123 -9.92 23.29 -13.20
C THR A 123 -9.46 22.64 -14.51
N ASP A 124 -8.17 22.76 -14.85
CA ASP A 124 -7.60 22.23 -16.09
C ASP A 124 -7.55 20.69 -16.06
N CYS A 125 -7.97 20.04 -17.14
CA CYS A 125 -8.02 18.59 -17.27
C CYS A 125 -6.64 17.91 -17.20
N MET A 126 -5.58 18.56 -17.68
CA MET A 126 -4.21 18.04 -17.60
C MET A 126 -3.69 18.12 -16.17
N LEU A 127 -3.87 19.28 -15.52
CA LEU A 127 -3.47 19.46 -14.12
C LEU A 127 -4.28 18.55 -13.19
N ARG A 128 -5.55 18.29 -13.50
CA ARG A 128 -6.39 17.38 -12.71
C ARG A 128 -5.85 15.96 -12.68
N ARG A 129 -5.34 15.45 -13.81
CA ARG A 129 -4.71 14.13 -13.84
C ARG A 129 -3.45 14.07 -12.98
N HIS A 130 -2.62 15.11 -13.02
CA HIS A 130 -1.45 15.20 -12.15
C HIS A 130 -1.83 15.31 -10.68
N TYR A 131 -2.87 16.07 -10.37
CA TYR A 131 -3.42 16.15 -9.03
C TYR A 131 -3.92 14.79 -8.54
N GLU A 132 -4.72 14.08 -9.33
CA GLU A 132 -5.19 12.73 -8.99
C GLU A 132 -4.02 11.76 -8.75
N HIS A 133 -2.95 11.86 -9.54
CA HIS A 133 -1.75 11.06 -9.35
C HIS A 133 -1.01 11.41 -8.04
N LEU A 134 -0.88 12.70 -7.74
CA LEU A 134 -0.30 13.19 -6.49
C LEU A 134 -1.08 12.67 -5.27
N ILE A 135 -2.40 12.81 -5.29
CA ILE A 135 -3.28 12.32 -4.22
C ILE A 135 -3.15 10.81 -4.07
N SER A 136 -3.10 10.07 -5.17
CA SER A 136 -2.95 8.61 -5.14
C SER A 136 -1.62 8.17 -4.54
N SER A 137 -0.50 8.79 -4.96
CA SER A 137 0.83 8.53 -4.38
C SER A 137 0.85 8.82 -2.88
N ARG A 138 0.33 9.98 -2.47
CA ARG A 138 0.34 10.39 -1.07
C ARG A 138 -0.55 9.49 -0.20
N LEU A 139 -1.64 9.00 -0.76
CA LEU A 139 -2.50 8.01 -0.11
C LEU A 139 -1.74 6.69 0.10
N GLU A 140 -1.02 6.19 -0.90
CA GLU A 140 -0.19 4.99 -0.76
C GLU A 140 0.90 5.15 0.31
N ASP A 141 1.55 6.31 0.36
CA ASP A 141 2.55 6.62 1.40
C ASP A 141 1.93 6.58 2.80
N CYS A 142 0.76 7.20 2.98
CA CYS A 142 0.05 7.21 4.26
C CYS A 142 -0.45 5.83 4.66
N LEU A 143 -0.83 4.97 3.71
CA LEU A 143 -1.25 3.60 3.99
C LEU A 143 -0.08 2.65 4.26
N SER A 144 1.13 3.02 3.85
CA SER A 144 2.34 2.20 4.01
C SER A 144 3.11 2.55 5.27
N ASP A 145 3.07 3.82 5.71
CA ASP A 145 3.81 4.33 6.87
C ASP A 145 2.88 5.00 7.90
N GLU A 146 2.87 4.46 9.12
CA GLU A 146 2.09 4.98 10.24
C GLU A 146 2.50 6.40 10.64
N ALA A 147 3.79 6.76 10.50
CA ALA A 147 4.26 8.10 10.80
C ALA A 147 3.64 9.14 9.86
N GLN A 148 3.48 8.80 8.58
CA GLN A 148 2.82 9.68 7.60
C GLN A 148 1.33 9.83 7.89
N MET A 149 0.65 8.74 8.27
CA MET A 149 -0.75 8.79 8.71
C MET A 149 -0.94 9.72 9.91
N ASN A 150 -0.11 9.58 10.95
CA ASN A 150 -0.19 10.41 12.15
C ASN A 150 0.09 11.89 11.85
N ARG A 151 1.04 12.20 10.95
CA ARG A 151 1.28 13.57 10.48
C ARG A 151 0.09 14.14 9.74
N LEU A 152 -0.54 13.34 8.87
CA LEU A 152 -1.74 13.72 8.14
C LEU A 152 -2.89 14.05 9.10
N ILE A 153 -3.13 13.21 10.12
CA ILE A 153 -4.16 13.43 11.14
C ILE A 153 -3.91 14.76 11.87
N SER A 154 -2.69 15.01 12.34
CA SER A 154 -2.36 16.25 13.04
C SER A 154 -2.56 17.48 12.15
N SER A 155 -2.07 17.44 10.91
CA SER A 155 -2.24 18.54 9.95
C SER A 155 -3.70 18.79 9.60
N TYR A 156 -4.51 17.74 9.49
CA TYR A 156 -5.94 17.83 9.26
C TYR A 156 -6.68 18.49 10.42
N GLU A 157 -6.40 18.09 11.66
CA GLU A 157 -7.01 18.71 12.84
C GLU A 157 -6.61 20.18 13.00
N GLU A 158 -5.37 20.53 12.68
CA GLU A 158 -4.91 21.93 12.63
C GLU A 158 -5.68 22.73 11.57
N HIS A 159 -5.82 22.18 10.35
CA HIS A 159 -6.57 22.84 9.28
C HIS A 159 -8.05 23.04 9.66
N ARG A 160 -8.68 22.03 10.26
CA ARG A 160 -10.06 22.09 10.74
C ARG A 160 -10.24 23.12 11.86
N ARG A 161 -9.27 23.26 12.75
CA ARG A 161 -9.27 24.27 13.82
C ARG A 161 -9.13 25.69 13.24
N ASN A 162 -8.29 25.87 12.23
CA ASN A 162 -7.99 27.18 11.67
C ASN A 162 -9.07 27.69 10.70
N GLY A 163 -9.77 26.80 9.97
CA GLY A 163 -10.83 27.17 9.02
C GLY A 163 -12.20 27.47 9.65
N GLY A 164 -12.31 27.44 10.99
CA GLY A 164 -13.55 27.66 11.74
C GLY A 164 -13.68 29.02 12.45
N SER A 165 -12.71 29.93 12.27
CA SER A 165 -12.73 31.33 12.76
C SER A 165 -13.05 32.29 11.64
#